data_AF-A0A6A6AWN0-F1
#
_entry.id   AF-A0A6A6AWN0-F1
#
_cell.length_a   1.000
_cell.length_b   1.000
_cell.length_c   1.000
_cell.angle_alpha   90.00
_cell.angle_beta   90.00
_cell.angle_gamma   90.00
#
_symmetry.space_group_name_H-M   'P 1'
#
loop_
_entity.id
_entity.type
_entity.pdbx_description
1 polymer ?
#
loop_
_entity_poly.entity_id
_entity_poly.type
_entity_poly.pdbx_seq_one_letter_code
_entity_poly.pdbx_strand_id
1 'polypeptide(L)'
;MTLVRRAGKGHWPPPNFAFSCAGKDTQCRIHDSEDAYDPDIVGPGAIASFIASSAITIICILIAYFNRSIDLDLSPNAADNLIIDFLHNPTQKDGTQEDSKKSSKALDNNKSSEAFESFILAMSDQQLVSQLAILIVVWLKFCDISVYTFEVATALAWLSWTTHLATLSTIHRYFKEHPLALALRLILMAVFLLLLQVALIIMFTKLAGSQPFLRFACVISGSHYGTTTRYSVLFTIFTILDLIVMLFWIFHAYTQRLVILMTKHRSTTSYTKHWLPQLLRVKDSMEKYDRQTFQNHIREKELMSQEAKANKSWKNLLRHLKHLHILMFDSFFIKIIPVLFSFTFGIMMLAWIRNMPAERFKSRMEIIHELSAGQILPILILVLPVLTAAEAWGETRKMKPSPKDKETQPNSSTCETAQVDGTEGEA
;
A
#
# COMPACT_ATOMS: atom_id res chain seq x y z
N MET A 1 27.36 20.38 7.98
CA MET A 1 27.99 19.04 7.81
C MET A 1 29.38 19.29 7.25
N THR A 2 30.42 19.25 8.09
CA THR A 2 31.78 19.64 7.67
C THR A 2 32.67 18.42 7.65
N LEU A 3 33.02 17.95 6.46
CA LEU A 3 33.87 16.78 6.26
C LEU A 3 35.33 17.20 6.43
N VAL A 4 35.97 16.85 7.55
CA VAL A 4 37.40 17.09 7.76
C VAL A 4 38.15 15.76 7.58
N ARG A 5 39.01 15.70 6.57
CA ARG A 5 39.84 14.53 6.25
C ARG A 5 41.23 14.74 6.85
N ARG A 6 41.56 14.04 7.95
CA ARG A 6 42.95 13.99 8.46
C ARG A 6 43.64 12.75 7.89
N ALA A 7 44.61 12.97 7.01
CA ALA A 7 45.49 11.90 6.52
C ALA A 7 46.69 11.74 7.49
N GLY A 8 46.72 10.64 8.24
CA GLY A 8 47.92 10.21 8.95
C GLY A 8 48.94 9.61 7.98
N LYS A 9 50.19 10.09 8.00
CA LYS A 9 51.27 9.57 7.15
C LYS A 9 51.85 8.28 7.75
N GLY A 10 51.87 7.21 6.95
CA GLY A 10 52.95 6.20 6.94
C GLY A 10 52.85 4.97 7.85
N HIS A 11 52.05 3.97 7.47
CA HIS A 11 52.37 2.52 7.40
C HIS A 11 51.09 1.75 7.05
N TRP A 12 51.22 0.67 6.27
CA TRP A 12 50.10 -0.20 5.85
C TRP A 12 49.94 -1.38 6.83
N PRO A 13 48.72 -1.76 7.23
CA PRO A 13 47.47 -1.03 7.06
C PRO A 13 47.45 0.24 7.94
N PRO A 14 46.86 1.36 7.48
CA PRO A 14 46.82 2.58 8.29
C PRO A 14 46.01 2.32 9.58
N PRO A 15 46.56 2.65 10.76
CA PRO A 15 45.82 2.52 12.01
C PRO A 15 44.78 3.64 12.05
N ASN A 16 43.51 3.26 12.16
CA ASN A 16 42.39 4.11 12.59
C ASN A 16 42.13 5.35 11.71
N PHE A 17 41.35 5.19 10.63
CA PHE A 17 40.68 6.36 10.05
C PHE A 17 39.64 6.89 11.06
N ALA A 18 39.90 8.08 11.60
CA ALA A 18 38.97 8.84 12.40
C ALA A 18 38.23 9.85 11.51
N PHE A 19 36.91 9.83 11.56
CA PHE A 19 36.04 10.77 10.86
C PHE A 19 35.26 11.58 11.89
N SER A 20 35.18 12.91 11.73
CA SER A 20 34.39 13.74 12.63
C SER A 20 32.90 13.68 12.24
N CYS A 21 32.10 12.96 13.01
CA CYS A 21 30.65 12.84 12.85
C CYS A 21 29.97 13.61 13.99
N ALA A 22 29.17 14.63 13.67
CA ALA A 22 28.50 15.47 14.66
C ALA A 22 29.44 16.06 15.75
N GLY A 23 30.69 16.41 15.38
CA GLY A 23 31.67 16.98 16.30
C GLY A 23 32.40 15.97 17.19
N LYS A 24 32.16 14.67 17.03
CA LYS A 24 32.90 13.59 17.70
C LYS A 24 33.80 12.87 16.70
N ASP A 25 35.03 12.54 17.11
CA ASP A 25 35.93 11.69 16.32
C ASP A 25 35.45 10.24 16.39
N THR A 26 34.80 9.80 15.31
CA THR A 26 34.31 8.43 15.13
C THR A 26 35.43 7.58 14.52
N GLN A 27 35.91 6.59 15.25
CA GLN A 27 36.86 5.63 14.71
C GLN A 27 36.13 4.63 13.81
N CYS A 28 36.58 4.47 12.57
CA CYS A 28 36.07 3.47 11.65
C CYS A 28 36.64 2.09 11.99
N ARG A 29 36.08 1.50 13.05
CA ARG A 29 36.32 0.11 13.46
C ARG A 29 35.02 -0.70 13.28
N ILE A 30 35.18 -2.00 13.04
CA ILE A 30 34.08 -2.97 13.15
C ILE A 30 33.52 -2.86 14.57
N HIS A 31 32.21 -2.67 14.74
CA HIS A 31 31.63 -2.65 16.08
C HIS A 31 31.85 -4.00 16.77
N ASP A 32 32.22 -3.95 18.05
CA ASP A 32 32.06 -5.10 18.92
C ASP A 32 30.57 -5.45 19.00
N SER A 33 30.24 -6.75 19.06
CA SER A 33 28.89 -7.25 18.78
C SER A 33 27.80 -6.64 19.64
N GLU A 34 28.09 -6.23 20.88
CA GLU A 34 27.07 -5.65 21.77
C GLU A 34 26.70 -4.20 21.38
N ASP A 35 27.64 -3.41 20.86
CA ASP A 35 27.40 -2.00 20.49
C ASP A 35 26.92 -1.84 19.03
N ALA A 36 27.08 -2.88 18.20
CA ALA A 36 26.76 -2.83 16.76
C ALA A 36 25.26 -2.81 16.47
N TYR A 37 24.47 -3.33 17.40
CA TYR A 37 23.08 -3.66 17.20
C TYR A 37 22.21 -2.82 18.11
N ASP A 38 21.25 -2.13 17.52
CA ASP A 38 20.18 -1.52 18.30
C ASP A 38 19.07 -2.57 18.47
N PRO A 39 18.97 -3.23 19.64
CA PRO A 39 18.00 -4.31 19.85
C PRO A 39 16.56 -3.82 19.74
N ASP A 40 16.30 -2.52 19.81
CA ASP A 40 14.96 -1.96 19.65
C ASP A 40 14.55 -1.87 18.17
N ILE A 41 15.51 -1.91 17.25
CA ILE A 41 15.30 -1.86 15.80
C ILE A 41 15.47 -3.26 15.17
N VAL A 42 16.61 -3.90 15.43
CA VAL A 42 16.95 -5.19 14.81
C VAL A 42 16.56 -6.40 15.66
N GLY A 43 15.95 -6.15 16.81
CA GLY A 43 15.49 -7.16 17.72
C GLY A 43 14.48 -8.12 17.10
N PRO A 44 14.50 -9.40 17.49
CA PRO A 44 13.56 -10.39 16.97
C PRO A 44 12.11 -10.00 17.28
N GLY A 45 11.83 -9.43 18.46
CA GLY A 45 10.49 -8.97 18.82
C GLY A 45 10.03 -7.76 17.98
N ALA A 46 10.91 -6.78 17.79
CA ALA A 46 10.64 -5.62 16.96
C ALA A 46 10.34 -6.04 15.51
N ILE A 47 11.25 -6.82 14.90
CA ILE A 47 11.08 -7.34 13.54
C ILE A 47 9.79 -8.17 13.42
N ALA A 48 9.55 -9.10 14.35
CA ALA A 48 8.36 -9.96 14.31
C ALA A 48 7.08 -9.14 14.39
N SER A 49 7.03 -8.09 15.23
CA SER A 49 5.87 -7.21 15.33
C SER A 49 5.56 -6.51 14.01
N PHE A 50 6.57 -5.98 13.32
CA PHE A 50 6.35 -5.29 12.03
C PHE A 50 5.93 -6.23 10.92
N ILE A 51 6.52 -7.43 10.87
CA ILE A 51 6.11 -8.47 9.91
C ILE A 51 4.66 -8.89 10.20
N ALA A 52 4.33 -9.13 11.47
CA ALA A 52 2.99 -9.53 11.90
C ALA A 52 1.97 -8.45 11.55
N SER A 53 2.22 -7.17 11.86
CA SER A 53 1.32 -6.06 11.48
C SER A 53 1.07 -6.04 9.97
N SER A 54 2.13 -6.11 9.17
CA SER A 54 2.03 -6.09 7.70
C SER A 54 1.22 -7.28 7.18
N ALA A 55 1.54 -8.48 7.67
CA ALA A 55 0.89 -9.73 7.27
C ALA A 55 -0.59 -9.75 7.66
N ILE A 56 -0.92 -9.39 8.90
CA ILE A 56 -2.29 -9.32 9.40
C ILE A 56 -3.09 -8.31 8.56
N THR A 57 -2.50 -7.16 8.19
CA THR A 57 -3.22 -6.14 7.40
C THR A 57 -3.57 -6.68 6.02
N ILE A 58 -2.60 -7.30 5.35
CA ILE A 58 -2.79 -7.89 4.02
C ILE A 58 -3.80 -9.04 4.08
N ILE A 59 -3.71 -9.91 5.09
CA ILE A 59 -4.67 -11.01 5.30
C ILE A 59 -6.08 -10.46 5.52
N CYS A 60 -6.24 -9.44 6.37
CA CYS A 60 -7.53 -8.79 6.60
C CYS A 60 -8.10 -8.18 5.31
N ILE A 61 -7.27 -7.52 4.50
CA ILE A 61 -7.68 -7.00 3.18
C ILE A 61 -8.15 -8.13 2.26
N LEU A 62 -7.44 -9.26 2.21
CA LEU A 62 -7.82 -10.41 1.39
C LEU A 62 -9.13 -11.04 1.88
N ILE A 63 -9.28 -11.25 3.18
CA ILE A 63 -10.52 -11.79 3.78
C ILE A 63 -11.69 -10.86 3.46
N ALA A 64 -11.50 -9.55 3.64
CA ALA A 64 -12.56 -8.58 3.42
C ALA A 64 -12.90 -8.43 1.91
N TYR A 65 -11.93 -8.63 1.01
CA TYR A 65 -12.15 -8.75 -0.43
C TYR A 65 -12.99 -9.98 -0.79
N PHE A 66 -12.60 -11.18 -0.34
CA PHE A 66 -13.30 -12.42 -0.67
C PHE A 66 -14.71 -12.49 -0.05
N ASN A 67 -14.90 -11.92 1.13
CA ASN A 67 -16.21 -11.89 1.81
C ASN A 67 -17.13 -10.78 1.30
N ARG A 68 -16.76 -10.04 0.23
CA ARG A 68 -17.48 -8.84 -0.25
C ARG A 68 -17.79 -7.85 0.88
N SER A 69 -16.94 -7.81 1.89
CA SER A 69 -17.06 -6.94 3.06
C SER A 69 -16.32 -5.62 2.86
N ILE A 70 -15.66 -5.39 1.72
CA ILE A 70 -15.19 -4.06 1.33
C ILE A 70 -16.14 -3.55 0.28
N ASP A 71 -16.73 -2.38 0.52
CA ASP A 71 -17.52 -1.67 -0.47
C ASP A 71 -16.55 -1.17 -1.55
N LEU A 72 -16.27 -2.03 -2.53
CA LEU A 72 -15.50 -1.71 -3.72
C LEU A 72 -16.35 -0.81 -4.60
N ASP A 73 -16.53 0.42 -4.14
CA ASP A 73 -17.30 1.49 -4.77
C ASP A 73 -16.63 1.96 -6.09
N LEU A 74 -15.44 1.43 -6.40
CA LEU A 74 -14.96 1.30 -7.77
C LEU A 74 -15.71 0.15 -8.44
N SER A 75 -16.93 0.43 -8.93
CA SER A 75 -17.81 -0.41 -9.75
C SER A 75 -17.45 -1.91 -9.70
N PRO A 76 -18.19 -2.77 -8.98
CA PRO A 76 -17.84 -4.18 -8.82
C PRO A 76 -17.53 -4.74 -10.19
N ASN A 77 -16.24 -4.90 -10.44
CA ASN A 77 -15.79 -5.04 -11.80
C ASN A 77 -16.31 -6.41 -12.23
N ALA A 78 -16.85 -6.53 -13.44
CA ALA A 78 -17.40 -7.81 -13.88
C ALA A 78 -16.33 -8.94 -13.76
N ALA A 79 -15.05 -8.57 -13.86
CA ALA A 79 -13.92 -9.43 -13.53
C ALA A 79 -13.83 -9.83 -12.05
N ASP A 80 -13.95 -8.90 -11.10
CA ASP A 80 -13.90 -9.19 -9.65
C ASP A 80 -15.08 -10.07 -9.22
N ASN A 81 -16.29 -9.80 -9.74
CA ASN A 81 -17.46 -10.64 -9.47
C ASN A 81 -17.26 -12.06 -10.00
N LEU A 82 -16.77 -12.22 -11.22
CA LEU A 82 -16.51 -13.52 -11.82
C LEU A 82 -15.47 -14.33 -11.01
N ILE A 83 -14.40 -13.67 -10.54
CA ILE A 83 -13.38 -14.31 -9.71
C ILE A 83 -13.97 -14.77 -8.37
N ILE A 84 -14.73 -13.89 -7.70
CA ILE A 84 -15.36 -14.22 -6.43
C ILE A 84 -16.39 -15.34 -6.62
N ASP A 85 -17.23 -15.28 -7.64
CA ASP A 85 -18.25 -16.30 -7.94
C ASP A 85 -17.61 -17.66 -8.31
N PHE A 86 -16.49 -17.64 -9.04
CA PHE A 86 -15.71 -18.83 -9.35
C PHE A 86 -15.11 -19.49 -8.09
N LEU A 87 -14.55 -18.69 -7.18
CA LEU A 87 -13.98 -19.18 -5.91
C LEU A 87 -15.07 -19.62 -4.92
N HIS A 88 -16.19 -18.92 -4.92
CA HIS A 88 -17.32 -19.14 -4.04
C HIS A 88 -18.36 -20.04 -4.72
N ASN A 89 -17.89 -21.11 -5.36
CA ASN A 89 -18.70 -22.04 -6.16
C ASN A 89 -19.92 -22.55 -5.36
N PRO A 90 -21.15 -22.07 -5.62
CA PRO A 90 -22.32 -22.61 -4.98
C PRO A 90 -22.84 -23.70 -5.90
N THR A 91 -22.49 -24.94 -5.61
CA THR A 91 -23.31 -26.07 -6.07
C THR A 91 -24.63 -26.05 -5.32
N GLN A 92 -25.55 -25.12 -5.62
CA GLN A 92 -26.99 -25.40 -5.54
C GLN A 92 -27.89 -24.33 -6.19
N LYS A 93 -28.84 -24.88 -6.94
CA LYS A 93 -30.04 -24.31 -7.53
C LYS A 93 -31.02 -23.70 -6.52
N ASP A 94 -31.89 -22.88 -7.13
CA ASP A 94 -33.33 -22.67 -6.86
C ASP A 94 -33.79 -21.81 -5.67
N GLY A 95 -34.55 -20.78 -6.04
CA GLY A 95 -35.97 -20.77 -5.72
C GLY A 95 -36.40 -20.00 -4.47
N THR A 96 -36.83 -18.75 -4.69
CA THR A 96 -37.98 -18.13 -4.01
C THR A 96 -37.99 -18.13 -2.47
N GLN A 97 -37.12 -17.35 -1.83
CA GLN A 97 -37.39 -16.65 -0.55
C GLN A 97 -36.30 -15.61 -0.25
N GLU A 98 -35.95 -14.76 -1.22
CA GLU A 98 -34.71 -13.97 -1.17
C GLU A 98 -34.80 -12.65 -0.40
N ASP A 99 -35.93 -11.94 -0.37
CA ASP A 99 -35.87 -10.51 0.01
C ASP A 99 -35.57 -10.24 1.50
N SER A 100 -36.05 -11.09 2.42
CA SER A 100 -35.77 -10.93 3.86
C SER A 100 -34.37 -11.43 4.28
N LYS A 101 -33.89 -12.53 3.68
CA LYS A 101 -32.53 -13.07 3.91
C LYS A 101 -31.45 -12.20 3.26
N LYS A 102 -31.74 -11.58 2.12
CA LYS A 102 -30.82 -10.69 1.39
C LYS A 102 -30.66 -9.36 2.13
N SER A 103 -31.72 -8.82 2.71
CA SER A 103 -31.66 -7.64 3.60
C SER A 103 -30.88 -7.91 4.90
N SER A 104 -31.13 -9.05 5.56
CA SER A 104 -30.39 -9.41 6.78
C SER A 104 -28.91 -9.71 6.50
N LYS A 105 -28.57 -10.36 5.38
CA LYS A 105 -27.18 -10.58 4.95
C LYS A 105 -26.49 -9.28 4.53
N ALA A 106 -27.18 -8.39 3.82
CA ALA A 106 -26.63 -7.09 3.44
C ALA A 106 -26.32 -6.22 4.67
N LEU A 107 -27.21 -6.23 5.67
CA LEU A 107 -27.00 -5.51 6.92
C LEU A 107 -25.84 -6.10 7.76
N ASP A 108 -25.68 -7.42 7.75
CA ASP A 108 -24.58 -8.10 8.47
C ASP A 108 -23.23 -7.93 7.74
N ASN A 109 -23.24 -7.91 6.41
CA ASN A 109 -22.07 -7.62 5.58
C ASN A 109 -21.60 -6.16 5.75
N ASN A 110 -22.53 -5.20 5.82
CA ASN A 110 -22.19 -3.79 6.06
C ASN A 110 -21.58 -3.57 7.45
N LYS A 111 -22.01 -4.33 8.46
CA LYS A 111 -21.44 -4.26 9.82
C LYS A 111 -20.05 -4.88 9.90
N SER A 112 -19.88 -6.03 9.26
CA SER A 112 -18.57 -6.68 9.17
C SER A 112 -17.59 -5.79 8.39
N SER A 113 -18.07 -5.09 7.36
CA SER A 113 -17.31 -4.11 6.58
C SER A 113 -16.73 -2.98 7.43
N GLU A 114 -17.55 -2.37 8.28
CA GLU A 114 -17.14 -1.27 9.15
C GLU A 114 -16.09 -1.70 10.20
N ALA A 115 -16.26 -2.87 10.81
CA ALA A 115 -15.28 -3.41 11.75
C ALA A 115 -13.93 -3.71 11.06
N PHE A 116 -13.95 -4.27 9.85
CA PHE A 116 -12.73 -4.48 9.06
C PHE A 116 -12.08 -3.16 8.64
N GLU A 117 -12.86 -2.17 8.21
CA GLU A 117 -12.36 -0.85 7.82
C GLU A 117 -11.67 -0.15 9.00
N SER A 118 -12.32 -0.12 10.18
CA SER A 118 -11.74 0.44 11.41
C SER A 118 -10.50 -0.30 11.87
N PHE A 119 -10.49 -1.64 11.81
CA PHE A 119 -9.32 -2.44 12.15
C PHE A 119 -8.13 -2.13 11.22
N ILE A 120 -8.35 -2.21 9.91
CA ILE A 120 -7.33 -1.98 8.88
C ILE A 120 -6.80 -0.53 8.98
N LEU A 121 -7.68 0.43 9.25
CA LEU A 121 -7.32 1.82 9.48
C LEU A 121 -6.40 1.97 10.70
N ALA A 122 -6.84 1.51 11.87
CA ALA A 122 -6.08 1.63 13.11
C ALA A 122 -4.71 0.95 13.02
N MET A 123 -4.67 -0.25 12.43
CA MET A 123 -3.43 -1.00 12.33
C MET A 123 -2.45 -0.38 11.33
N SER A 124 -2.96 0.13 10.21
CA SER A 124 -2.13 0.87 9.26
C SER A 124 -1.61 2.19 9.83
N ASP A 125 -2.39 2.93 10.63
CA ASP A 125 -1.95 4.20 11.20
C ASP A 125 -0.88 4.00 12.27
N GLN A 126 -1.07 3.00 13.14
CA GLN A 126 -0.05 2.56 14.10
C GLN A 126 1.24 2.18 13.38
N GLN A 127 1.14 1.40 12.30
CA GLN A 127 2.30 0.99 11.52
C GLN A 127 3.01 2.20 10.87
N LEU A 128 2.26 3.18 10.36
CA LEU A 128 2.82 4.36 9.72
C LEU A 128 3.65 5.19 10.69
N VAL A 129 3.10 5.46 11.88
CA VAL A 129 3.78 6.28 12.89
C VAL A 129 5.02 5.58 13.44
N SER A 130 4.90 4.29 13.78
CA SER A 130 6.01 3.50 14.34
C SER A 130 7.16 3.34 13.34
N GLN A 131 6.87 3.05 12.08
CA GLN A 131 7.90 2.85 11.06
C GLN A 131 8.52 4.18 10.61
N LEU A 132 7.76 5.26 10.59
CA LEU A 132 8.31 6.60 10.38
C LEU A 132 9.26 6.98 11.51
N ALA A 133 8.91 6.68 12.76
CA ALA A 133 9.78 6.92 13.91
C ALA A 133 11.09 6.15 13.79
N ILE A 134 11.05 4.87 13.39
CA ILE A 134 12.27 4.06 13.17
C ILE A 134 13.16 4.68 12.09
N LEU A 135 12.59 5.08 10.94
CA LEU A 135 13.36 5.73 9.90
C LEU A 135 14.02 7.02 10.43
N ILE A 136 13.27 7.86 11.15
CA ILE A 136 13.82 9.08 11.77
C ILE A 136 14.96 8.74 12.73
N VAL A 137 14.79 7.76 13.62
CA VAL A 137 15.81 7.34 14.59
C VAL A 137 17.08 6.86 13.89
N VAL A 138 16.95 6.06 12.82
CA VAL A 138 18.08 5.58 12.02
C VAL A 138 18.84 6.75 11.39
N TRP A 139 18.14 7.77 10.90
CA TRP A 139 18.78 8.99 10.40
C TRP A 139 19.42 9.84 11.49
N LEU A 140 18.84 9.91 12.69
CA LEU A 140 19.42 10.63 13.83
C LEU A 140 20.65 9.93 14.39
N LYS A 141 20.63 8.60 14.47
CA LYS A 141 21.73 7.75 14.96
C LYS A 141 22.72 7.37 13.87
N PHE A 142 22.75 8.12 12.76
CA PHE A 142 23.61 7.90 11.59
C PHE A 142 25.10 7.58 11.92
N CYS A 143 25.65 8.20 12.98
CA CYS A 143 27.04 8.01 13.40
C CYS A 143 27.30 6.73 14.22
N ASP A 144 26.25 6.20 14.85
CA ASP A 144 26.34 5.18 15.89
C ASP A 144 25.79 3.83 15.45
N ILE A 145 24.92 3.79 14.43
CA ILE A 145 24.37 2.55 13.91
C ILE A 145 25.32 1.82 12.95
N SER A 146 25.17 0.51 12.90
CA SER A 146 25.81 -0.35 11.91
C SER A 146 25.09 -0.32 10.56
N VAL A 147 25.81 -0.74 9.51
CA VAL A 147 25.23 -1.01 8.18
C VAL A 147 24.05 -1.97 8.28
N TYR A 148 24.20 -3.06 9.06
CA TYR A 148 23.14 -4.03 9.28
C TYR A 148 21.86 -3.41 9.84
N THR A 149 21.98 -2.56 10.88
CA THR A 149 20.81 -1.89 11.48
C THR A 149 20.08 -1.01 10.47
N PHE A 150 20.84 -0.31 9.61
CA PHE A 150 20.27 0.51 8.54
C PHE A 150 19.55 -0.35 7.48
N GLU A 151 20.16 -1.45 7.05
CA GLU A 151 19.57 -2.35 6.04
C GLU A 151 18.29 -3.03 6.55
N VAL A 152 18.28 -3.50 7.80
CA VAL A 152 17.09 -4.07 8.43
C VAL A 152 15.97 -3.03 8.53
N ALA A 153 16.26 -1.82 9.00
CA ALA A 153 15.26 -0.76 9.09
C ALA A 153 14.70 -0.38 7.70
N THR A 154 15.55 -0.34 6.68
CA THR A 154 15.14 -0.11 5.28
C THR A 154 14.21 -1.21 4.78
N ALA A 155 14.51 -2.47 5.10
CA ALA A 155 13.68 -3.61 4.73
C ALA A 155 12.32 -3.61 5.45
N LEU A 156 12.28 -3.26 6.72
CA LEU A 156 11.04 -3.08 7.48
C LEU A 156 10.20 -1.94 6.90
N ALA A 157 10.84 -0.84 6.49
CA ALA A 157 10.16 0.29 5.87
C ALA A 157 9.54 -0.08 4.51
N TRP A 158 10.18 -0.95 3.72
CA TRP A 158 9.60 -1.49 2.48
C TRP A 158 8.30 -2.27 2.73
N LEU A 159 8.27 -3.12 3.77
CA LEU A 159 7.05 -3.86 4.17
C LEU A 159 5.92 -2.90 4.60
N SER A 160 6.28 -1.84 5.34
CA SER A 160 5.32 -0.80 5.73
C SER A 160 4.74 -0.06 4.53
N TRP A 161 5.59 0.34 3.57
CA TRP A 161 5.13 0.99 2.34
C TRP A 161 4.12 0.14 1.58
N THR A 162 4.40 -1.16 1.45
CA THR A 162 3.49 -2.12 0.80
C THR A 162 2.12 -2.14 1.48
N THR A 163 2.11 -2.14 2.82
CA THR A 163 0.88 -2.12 3.62
C THR A 163 0.10 -0.82 3.46
N HIS A 164 0.77 0.33 3.44
CA HIS A 164 0.10 1.61 3.24
C HIS A 164 -0.47 1.78 1.82
N LEU A 165 0.21 1.22 0.81
CA LEU A 165 -0.31 1.18 -0.55
C LEU A 165 -1.58 0.30 -0.65
N ALA A 166 -1.58 -0.84 0.05
CA ALA A 166 -2.72 -1.76 0.11
C ALA A 166 -3.94 -1.10 0.76
N THR A 167 -3.74 -0.47 1.92
CA THR A 167 -4.80 0.19 2.70
C THR A 167 -5.39 1.41 2.00
N LEU A 168 -4.57 2.19 1.29
CA LEU A 168 -5.05 3.29 0.44
C LEU A 168 -6.01 2.79 -0.65
N SER A 169 -5.89 1.52 -1.04
CA SER A 169 -6.76 0.90 -2.04
C SER A 169 -8.08 0.37 -1.46
N THR A 170 -8.22 0.28 -0.14
CA THR A 170 -9.37 -0.36 0.52
C THR A 170 -10.21 0.60 1.35
N ILE A 171 -9.60 1.57 2.03
CA ILE A 171 -10.29 2.45 3.02
C ILE A 171 -10.85 3.74 2.39
N HIS A 172 -11.34 3.68 1.15
CA HIS A 172 -11.76 4.89 0.43
C HIS A 172 -12.99 5.56 1.05
N ARG A 173 -13.91 4.79 1.64
CA ARG A 173 -15.18 5.30 2.17
C ARG A 173 -14.94 6.19 3.39
N TYR A 174 -14.19 5.70 4.37
CA TYR A 174 -13.79 6.49 5.54
C TYR A 174 -13.13 7.83 5.15
N PHE A 175 -12.24 7.84 4.16
CA PHE A 175 -11.55 9.07 3.76
C PHE A 175 -12.42 10.07 3.00
N LYS A 176 -13.55 9.64 2.40
CA LYS A 176 -14.55 10.57 1.86
C LYS A 176 -15.23 11.38 2.98
N GLU A 177 -15.44 10.74 4.13
CA GLU A 177 -16.10 11.34 5.30
C GLU A 177 -15.11 12.15 6.17
N HIS A 178 -13.83 11.75 6.17
CA HIS A 178 -12.78 12.38 6.97
C HIS A 178 -11.61 12.93 6.13
N PRO A 179 -11.81 14.02 5.35
CA PRO A 179 -10.78 14.58 4.47
C PRO A 179 -9.55 15.11 5.21
N LEU A 180 -9.70 15.58 6.46
CA LEU A 180 -8.58 16.03 7.28
C LEU A 180 -7.67 14.85 7.69
N ALA A 181 -8.28 13.73 8.11
CA ALA A 181 -7.53 12.52 8.47
C ALA A 181 -6.80 11.97 7.24
N LEU A 182 -7.45 12.00 6.06
CA LEU A 182 -6.81 11.65 4.81
C LEU A 182 -5.58 12.54 4.53
N ALA A 183 -5.74 13.87 4.60
CA ALA A 183 -4.67 14.81 4.30
C ALA A 183 -3.45 14.60 5.21
N LEU A 184 -3.68 14.44 6.53
CA LEU A 184 -2.62 14.16 7.49
C LEU A 184 -1.89 12.84 7.17
N ARG A 185 -2.65 11.78 6.88
CA ARG A 185 -2.08 10.48 6.51
C ARG A 185 -1.25 10.55 5.23
N LEU A 186 -1.72 11.26 4.21
CA LEU A 186 -0.99 11.45 2.95
C LEU A 186 0.31 12.24 3.15
N ILE A 187 0.33 13.24 4.04
CA ILE A 187 1.54 13.98 4.40
C ILE A 187 2.54 13.05 5.07
N LEU A 188 2.11 12.28 6.08
CA LEU A 188 2.98 11.33 6.79
C LEU A 188 3.53 10.26 5.83
N MET A 189 2.69 9.71 4.96
CA MET A 189 3.11 8.77 3.92
C MET A 189 4.09 9.39 2.92
N ALA A 190 3.92 10.66 2.54
CA ALA A 190 4.84 11.35 1.64
C ALA A 190 6.24 11.53 2.27
N VAL A 191 6.29 11.93 3.54
CA VAL A 191 7.55 12.01 4.29
C VAL A 191 8.19 10.63 4.43
N PHE A 192 7.41 9.62 4.78
CA PHE A 192 7.87 8.24 4.87
C PHE A 192 8.47 7.73 3.56
N LEU A 193 7.77 7.96 2.43
CA LEU A 193 8.23 7.59 1.09
C LEU A 193 9.54 8.28 0.74
N LEU A 194 9.70 9.56 1.05
CA LEU A 194 10.94 10.28 0.80
C LEU A 194 12.11 9.65 1.56
N LEU A 195 11.94 9.37 2.85
CA LEU A 195 12.97 8.73 3.67
C LEU A 195 13.30 7.31 3.17
N LEU A 196 12.29 6.53 2.79
CA LEU A 196 12.49 5.19 2.22
C LEU A 196 13.26 5.23 0.90
N GLN A 197 12.93 6.16 -0.01
CA GLN A 197 13.61 6.30 -1.30
C GLN A 197 15.10 6.62 -1.12
N VAL A 198 15.42 7.57 -0.23
CA VAL A 198 16.81 7.90 0.10
C VAL A 198 17.52 6.69 0.72
N ALA A 199 16.84 5.95 1.61
CA ALA A 199 17.41 4.76 2.23
C ALA A 199 17.73 3.65 1.22
N LEU A 200 16.82 3.37 0.28
CA LEU A 200 17.03 2.40 -0.80
C LEU A 200 18.21 2.81 -1.70
N ILE A 201 18.30 4.08 -2.09
CA ILE A 201 19.43 4.58 -2.89
C ILE A 201 20.75 4.32 -2.17
N ILE A 202 20.84 4.63 -0.87
CA ILE A 202 22.05 4.40 -0.10
C ILE A 202 22.36 2.89 0.03
N MET A 203 21.36 2.08 0.36
CA MET A 203 21.49 0.64 0.51
C MET A 203 22.07 -0.01 -0.76
N PHE A 204 21.47 0.26 -1.92
CA PHE A 204 21.88 -0.38 -3.17
C PHE A 204 23.13 0.24 -3.82
N THR A 205 23.48 1.50 -3.55
CA THR A 205 24.65 2.15 -4.18
C THR A 205 25.89 2.23 -3.31
N LYS A 206 25.73 2.34 -1.98
CA LYS A 206 26.85 2.52 -1.03
C LYS A 206 27.06 1.31 -0.15
N LEU A 207 25.98 0.67 0.30
CA LEU A 207 26.08 -0.44 1.25
C LEU A 207 26.28 -1.78 0.57
N ALA A 208 25.98 -1.91 -0.73
CA ALA A 208 26.19 -3.13 -1.50
C ALA A 208 27.62 -3.69 -1.32
N GLY A 209 27.71 -4.82 -0.60
CA GLY A 209 28.96 -5.52 -0.27
C GLY A 209 29.82 -4.91 0.82
N SER A 210 29.26 -3.98 1.59
CA SER A 210 29.87 -3.50 2.82
C SER A 210 29.75 -4.56 3.92
N GLN A 211 30.67 -4.50 4.89
CA GLN A 211 30.61 -5.38 6.06
C GLN A 211 29.43 -4.96 6.97
N PRO A 212 28.55 -5.88 7.40
CA PRO A 212 27.33 -5.55 8.14
C PRO A 212 27.60 -4.89 9.51
N PHE A 213 28.71 -5.23 10.15
CA PHE A 213 29.14 -4.72 11.46
C PHE A 213 29.87 -3.37 11.42
N LEU A 214 30.11 -2.82 10.22
CA LEU A 214 30.79 -1.54 10.08
C LEU A 214 29.83 -0.40 10.42
N ARG A 215 30.34 0.70 10.99
CA ARG A 215 29.56 1.92 11.21
C ARG A 215 29.04 2.48 9.89
N PHE A 216 27.76 2.83 9.86
CA PHE A 216 27.10 3.37 8.68
C PHE A 216 27.80 4.64 8.16
N ALA A 217 28.12 5.59 9.05
CA ALA A 217 28.83 6.83 8.71
C ALA A 217 30.19 6.61 8.03
N CYS A 218 30.89 5.52 8.35
CA CYS A 218 32.20 5.20 7.76
C CYS A 218 32.09 4.77 6.29
N VAL A 219 31.00 4.07 5.93
CA VAL A 219 30.73 3.68 4.55
C VAL A 219 30.35 4.91 3.73
N ILE A 220 29.47 5.77 4.27
CA ILE A 220 29.01 6.97 3.56
C ILE A 220 30.12 8.00 3.34
N SER A 221 31.03 8.17 4.31
CA SER A 221 32.18 9.07 4.19
C SER A 221 33.25 8.57 3.19
N GLY A 222 33.11 7.37 2.64
CA GLY A 222 34.10 6.76 1.74
C GLY A 222 35.42 6.45 2.44
N SER A 223 35.40 6.36 3.78
CA SER A 223 36.59 6.10 4.59
C SER A 223 37.00 4.63 4.63
N HIS A 224 36.17 3.73 4.07
CA HIS A 224 36.46 2.31 3.94
C HIS A 224 36.97 2.01 2.51
N TYR A 225 38.29 1.99 2.35
CA TYR A 225 38.96 1.70 1.06
C TYR A 225 39.46 0.25 0.93
N GLY A 226 39.07 -0.66 1.83
CA GLY A 226 39.82 -1.91 2.04
C GLY A 226 39.16 -3.24 1.68
N THR A 227 37.83 -3.36 1.61
CA THR A 227 37.18 -4.67 1.36
C THR A 227 35.91 -4.58 0.51
N THR A 228 35.84 -3.67 -0.46
CA THR A 228 34.84 -3.78 -1.52
C THR A 228 35.17 -5.04 -2.31
N THR A 229 34.46 -6.13 -2.02
CA THR A 229 34.42 -7.31 -2.87
C THR A 229 34.20 -6.81 -4.29
N ARG A 230 35.16 -7.06 -5.19
CA ARG A 230 35.08 -6.59 -6.57
C ARG A 230 33.93 -7.35 -7.22
N TYR A 231 32.73 -6.76 -7.18
CA TYR A 231 31.59 -7.31 -7.87
C TYR A 231 31.86 -7.32 -9.36
N SER A 232 31.32 -8.31 -10.06
CA SER A 232 31.34 -8.31 -11.51
C SER A 232 30.59 -7.07 -12.01
N VAL A 233 31.03 -6.50 -13.13
CA VAL A 233 30.35 -5.36 -13.77
C VAL A 233 28.86 -5.66 -13.98
N LEU A 234 28.54 -6.91 -14.32
CA LEU A 234 27.18 -7.39 -14.46
C LEU A 234 26.37 -7.25 -13.17
N PHE A 235 26.91 -7.66 -12.02
CA PHE A 235 26.22 -7.53 -10.73
C PHE A 235 25.90 -6.06 -10.41
N THR A 236 26.84 -5.15 -10.65
CA THR A 236 26.62 -3.71 -10.46
C THR A 236 25.53 -3.18 -11.39
N ILE A 237 25.54 -3.57 -12.66
CA ILE A 237 24.50 -3.17 -13.63
C ILE A 237 23.13 -3.68 -13.18
N PHE A 238 23.02 -4.96 -12.81
CA PHE A 238 21.76 -5.53 -12.33
C PHE A 238 21.24 -4.79 -11.09
N THR A 239 22.12 -4.47 -10.14
CA THR A 239 21.76 -3.74 -8.91
C THR A 239 21.23 -2.34 -9.22
N ILE A 240 21.87 -1.62 -10.16
CA ILE A 240 21.43 -0.28 -10.57
C ILE A 240 20.09 -0.35 -11.31
N LEU A 241 19.92 -1.31 -12.20
CA LEU A 241 18.66 -1.50 -12.92
C LEU A 241 17.52 -1.85 -11.96
N ASP A 242 17.75 -2.76 -11.01
CA ASP A 242 16.79 -3.13 -9.97
C ASP A 242 16.39 -1.91 -9.13
N LEU A 243 17.37 -1.10 -8.70
CA LEU A 243 17.10 0.15 -8.00
C LEU A 243 16.21 1.09 -8.83
N ILE A 244 16.53 1.33 -10.10
CA ILE A 244 15.71 2.21 -10.97
C ILE A 244 14.28 1.69 -11.08
N VAL A 245 14.11 0.38 -11.27
CA VAL A 245 12.80 -0.27 -11.34
C VAL A 245 12.05 -0.10 -10.02
N MET A 246 12.69 -0.31 -8.87
CA MET A 246 12.07 -0.11 -7.55
C MET A 246 11.63 1.33 -7.31
N LEU A 247 12.48 2.32 -7.59
CA LEU A 247 12.14 3.73 -7.39
C LEU A 247 10.96 4.14 -8.30
N PHE A 248 11.01 3.74 -9.58
CA PHE A 248 9.92 3.97 -10.52
C PHE A 248 8.63 3.30 -10.07
N TRP A 249 8.71 2.04 -9.65
CA TRP A 249 7.58 1.25 -9.18
C TRP A 249 6.90 1.89 -7.98
N ILE A 250 7.67 2.30 -6.97
CA ILE A 250 7.13 2.96 -5.77
C ILE A 250 6.38 4.25 -6.14
N PHE A 251 7.02 5.10 -6.96
CA PHE A 251 6.43 6.37 -7.38
C PHE A 251 5.17 6.16 -8.21
N HIS A 252 5.23 5.26 -9.19
CA HIS A 252 4.11 4.94 -10.06
C HIS A 252 2.94 4.34 -9.28
N ALA A 253 3.19 3.36 -8.41
CA ALA A 253 2.13 2.73 -7.62
C ALA A 253 1.45 3.72 -6.68
N TYR A 254 2.20 4.57 -5.99
CA TYR A 254 1.65 5.58 -5.09
C TYR A 254 0.82 6.62 -5.84
N THR A 255 1.35 7.17 -6.93
CA THR A 255 0.65 8.17 -7.75
C THR A 255 -0.64 7.62 -8.35
N GLN A 256 -0.63 6.36 -8.83
CA GLN A 256 -1.84 5.73 -9.34
C GLN A 256 -2.94 5.64 -8.28
N ARG A 257 -2.63 5.22 -7.05
CA ARG A 257 -3.63 5.13 -5.97
C ARG A 257 -4.12 6.50 -5.51
N LEU A 258 -3.21 7.47 -5.42
CA LEU A 258 -3.56 8.84 -5.07
C LEU A 258 -4.51 9.45 -6.10
N VAL A 259 -4.22 9.28 -7.39
CA VAL A 259 -5.11 9.77 -8.46
C VAL A 259 -6.48 9.14 -8.34
N ILE A 260 -6.57 7.81 -8.20
CA ILE A 260 -7.85 7.09 -8.04
C ILE A 260 -8.66 7.65 -6.85
N LEU A 261 -8.00 7.88 -5.72
CA LEU A 261 -8.64 8.41 -4.51
C LEU A 261 -9.13 9.85 -4.69
N MET A 262 -8.37 10.71 -5.38
CA MET A 262 -8.69 12.12 -5.57
C MET A 262 -9.69 12.35 -6.71
N THR A 263 -9.76 11.44 -7.69
CA THR A 263 -10.69 11.57 -8.82
C THR A 263 -12.09 11.12 -8.40
N LYS A 264 -12.94 12.10 -8.09
CA LYS A 264 -14.36 11.88 -7.81
C LYS A 264 -15.05 11.24 -9.03
N HIS A 265 -15.39 9.96 -8.89
CA HIS A 265 -16.39 9.23 -9.69
C HIS A 265 -16.33 9.46 -11.22
N ARG A 266 -15.24 9.09 -11.88
CA ARG A 266 -15.30 8.84 -13.33
C ARG A 266 -14.35 7.73 -13.73
N SER A 267 -14.89 6.75 -14.46
CA SER A 267 -14.22 5.55 -14.97
C SER A 267 -12.78 5.80 -15.42
N THR A 268 -11.89 4.99 -14.84
CA THR A 268 -10.46 4.78 -15.10
C THR A 268 -10.06 4.71 -16.57
N THR A 269 -10.99 4.38 -17.46
CA THR A 269 -10.79 4.27 -18.92
C THR A 269 -10.34 5.57 -19.59
N SER A 270 -10.53 6.73 -18.97
CA SER A 270 -10.20 8.03 -19.58
C SER A 270 -8.77 8.51 -19.31
N TYR A 271 -8.09 8.02 -18.27
CA TYR A 271 -6.96 8.78 -17.69
C TYR A 271 -5.63 8.68 -18.44
N THR A 272 -5.33 7.57 -19.10
CA THR A 272 -4.14 7.47 -19.97
C THR A 272 -4.19 8.44 -21.16
N LYS A 273 -5.38 8.99 -21.48
CA LYS A 273 -5.58 9.95 -22.58
C LYS A 273 -5.69 11.42 -22.13
N HIS A 274 -5.84 11.73 -20.84
CA HIS A 274 -6.32 13.05 -20.40
C HIS A 274 -5.28 13.94 -19.68
N TRP A 275 -4.14 13.41 -19.26
CA TRP A 275 -3.14 14.23 -18.54
C TRP A 275 -2.35 15.17 -19.47
N LEU A 276 -2.14 14.79 -20.73
CA LEU A 276 -1.40 15.57 -21.72
C LEU A 276 -2.13 16.87 -22.18
N PRO A 277 -3.45 16.87 -22.47
CA PRO A 277 -4.16 18.09 -22.89
C PRO A 277 -4.53 19.03 -21.74
N GLN A 278 -4.54 18.59 -20.48
CA GLN A 278 -4.78 19.49 -19.33
C GLN A 278 -3.67 20.53 -19.14
N LEU A 279 -2.46 20.26 -19.65
CA LEU A 279 -1.36 21.23 -19.67
C LEU A 279 -1.54 22.32 -20.75
N LEU A 280 -2.39 22.10 -21.76
CA LEU A 280 -2.46 22.93 -22.97
C LEU A 280 -3.72 23.79 -23.13
N ARG A 281 -4.59 23.89 -22.13
CA ARG A 281 -5.67 24.93 -22.06
C ARG A 281 -6.54 25.09 -23.33
N VAL A 282 -6.74 24.03 -24.12
CA VAL A 282 -7.68 24.01 -25.24
C VAL A 282 -8.85 23.10 -24.85
N LYS A 283 -9.86 23.65 -24.18
CA LYS A 283 -11.00 22.84 -23.69
C LYS A 283 -12.29 23.02 -24.49
N ASP A 284 -12.53 24.16 -25.15
CA ASP A 284 -13.92 24.45 -25.56
C ASP A 284 -14.20 24.34 -27.07
N SER A 285 -13.20 24.13 -27.93
CA SER A 285 -13.40 24.11 -29.40
C SER A 285 -13.54 22.70 -30.02
N MET A 286 -13.03 21.65 -29.37
CA MET A 286 -13.01 20.30 -29.97
C MET A 286 -14.30 19.49 -29.77
N GLU A 287 -15.14 19.81 -28.77
CA GLU A 287 -16.35 19.02 -28.46
C GLU A 287 -17.44 19.13 -29.54
N LYS A 288 -17.45 20.24 -30.31
CA LYS A 288 -18.42 20.46 -31.40
C LYS A 288 -17.98 19.85 -32.73
N TYR A 289 -16.66 19.76 -32.99
CA TYR A 289 -16.12 19.18 -34.22
C TYR A 289 -16.14 17.63 -34.20
N ASP A 290 -15.99 17.03 -33.02
CA ASP A 290 -15.94 15.57 -32.86
C ASP A 290 -17.30 14.91 -33.10
N ARG A 291 -18.40 15.56 -32.70
CA ARG A 291 -19.75 14.99 -32.84
C ARG A 291 -20.20 14.88 -34.30
N GLN A 292 -19.81 15.82 -35.15
CA GLN A 292 -20.17 15.82 -36.57
C GLN A 292 -19.30 14.87 -37.40
N THR A 293 -18.02 14.77 -37.06
CA THR A 293 -17.09 13.80 -37.65
C THR A 293 -17.47 12.37 -37.27
N PHE A 294 -17.91 12.14 -36.03
CA PHE A 294 -18.36 10.83 -35.55
C PHE A 294 -19.59 10.31 -36.31
N GLN A 295 -20.57 11.17 -36.59
CA GLN A 295 -21.77 10.76 -37.35
C GLN A 295 -21.46 10.42 -38.82
N ASN A 296 -20.58 11.19 -39.46
CA ASN A 296 -20.15 10.89 -40.83
C ASN A 296 -19.37 9.57 -40.92
N HIS A 297 -18.56 9.26 -39.90
CA HIS A 297 -17.81 8.00 -39.82
C HIS A 297 -18.67 6.76 -39.56
N ILE A 298 -19.87 6.91 -38.98
CA ILE A 298 -20.83 5.81 -38.83
C ILE A 298 -21.48 5.48 -40.18
N ARG A 299 -21.89 6.49 -40.98
CA ARG A 299 -22.42 6.29 -42.34
C ARG A 299 -21.42 5.65 -43.29
N GLU A 300 -20.16 6.07 -43.22
CA GLU A 300 -19.08 5.54 -44.05
C GLU A 300 -18.76 4.06 -43.70
N LYS A 301 -18.91 3.68 -42.43
CA LYS A 301 -18.75 2.27 -41.97
C LYS A 301 -19.87 1.35 -42.41
N GLU A 302 -21.08 1.87 -42.66
CA GLU A 302 -22.20 1.08 -43.20
C GLU A 302 -21.98 0.73 -44.67
N LEU A 303 -21.40 1.65 -45.47
CA LEU A 303 -21.05 1.39 -46.88
C LEU A 303 -19.88 0.41 -47.03
N MET A 304 -18.89 0.48 -46.13
CA MET A 304 -17.70 -0.39 -46.14
C MET A 304 -17.95 -1.79 -45.53
N SER A 305 -19.20 -2.10 -45.14
CA SER A 305 -19.56 -3.34 -44.44
C SER A 305 -19.69 -4.58 -45.35
N GLN A 306 -19.54 -4.46 -46.68
CA GLN A 306 -19.67 -5.61 -47.58
C GLN A 306 -18.32 -6.32 -47.90
N GLU A 307 -17.17 -5.65 -47.86
CA GLU A 307 -15.88 -6.26 -48.26
C GLU A 307 -14.97 -6.72 -47.09
N ALA A 308 -15.26 -6.35 -45.84
CA ALA A 308 -14.27 -6.47 -44.75
C ALA A 308 -14.34 -7.73 -43.87
N LYS A 309 -14.87 -8.88 -44.34
CA LYS A 309 -15.16 -10.03 -43.45
C LYS A 309 -13.91 -10.68 -42.82
N ALA A 310 -12.76 -10.71 -43.49
CA ALA A 310 -11.53 -11.31 -42.94
C ALA A 310 -10.77 -10.39 -41.96
N ASN A 311 -10.78 -9.07 -42.20
CA ASN A 311 -10.09 -8.08 -41.36
C ASN A 311 -10.93 -7.67 -40.11
N LYS A 312 -12.24 -7.99 -40.10
CA LYS A 312 -13.15 -7.73 -38.98
C LYS A 312 -12.87 -8.66 -37.79
N SER A 313 -12.43 -9.90 -38.03
CA SER A 313 -12.15 -10.87 -36.96
C SER A 313 -10.99 -10.42 -36.05
N TRP A 314 -9.83 -10.08 -36.63
CA TRP A 314 -8.68 -9.58 -35.85
C TRP A 314 -8.95 -8.22 -35.19
N LYS A 315 -9.63 -7.29 -35.86
CA LYS A 315 -10.01 -5.99 -35.27
C LYS A 315 -11.11 -6.11 -34.20
N ASN A 316 -11.97 -7.13 -34.26
CA ASN A 316 -12.93 -7.45 -33.21
C ASN A 316 -12.23 -8.15 -32.04
N LEU A 317 -11.33 -9.10 -32.31
CA LEU A 317 -10.51 -9.78 -31.31
C LEU A 317 -9.65 -8.77 -30.54
N LEU A 318 -8.94 -7.86 -31.23
CA LEU A 318 -8.18 -6.77 -30.61
C LEU A 318 -9.06 -5.82 -29.80
N ARG A 319 -10.30 -5.54 -30.24
CA ARG A 319 -11.26 -4.75 -29.46
C ARG A 319 -11.73 -5.50 -28.21
N HIS A 320 -12.02 -6.79 -28.31
CA HIS A 320 -12.39 -7.62 -27.17
C HIS A 320 -11.22 -7.77 -26.20
N LEU A 321 -10.01 -8.04 -26.69
CA LEU A 321 -8.80 -8.07 -25.88
C LEU A 321 -8.54 -6.73 -25.21
N LYS A 322 -8.72 -5.60 -25.89
CA LYS A 322 -8.58 -4.27 -25.30
C LYS A 322 -9.65 -4.00 -24.25
N HIS A 323 -10.90 -4.39 -24.50
CA HIS A 323 -11.99 -4.22 -23.55
C HIS A 323 -11.81 -5.10 -22.32
N LEU A 324 -11.42 -6.37 -22.51
CA LEU A 324 -11.07 -7.30 -21.45
C LEU A 324 -9.85 -6.81 -20.67
N HIS A 325 -8.85 -6.25 -21.34
CA HIS A 325 -7.68 -5.65 -20.70
C HIS A 325 -8.09 -4.47 -19.81
N ILE A 326 -8.92 -3.54 -20.30
CA ILE A 326 -9.44 -2.43 -19.48
C ILE A 326 -10.21 -2.98 -18.26
N LEU A 327 -11.09 -3.95 -18.49
CA LEU A 327 -11.87 -4.59 -17.45
C LEU A 327 -10.95 -5.27 -16.40
N MET A 328 -9.91 -5.98 -16.81
CA MET A 328 -8.98 -6.64 -15.88
C MET A 328 -8.09 -5.64 -15.13
N PHE A 329 -7.60 -4.59 -15.79
CA PHE A 329 -6.71 -3.61 -15.15
C PHE A 329 -7.43 -2.73 -14.11
N ASP A 330 -8.73 -2.57 -14.26
CA ASP A 330 -9.54 -1.85 -13.28
C ASP A 330 -9.89 -2.69 -12.05
N SER A 331 -9.76 -4.03 -12.13
CA SER A 331 -10.11 -4.96 -11.06
C SER A 331 -9.19 -4.82 -9.84
N PHE A 332 -9.79 -4.94 -8.66
CA PHE A 332 -9.04 -4.93 -7.41
C PHE A 332 -8.09 -6.13 -7.31
N PHE A 333 -8.46 -7.28 -7.89
CA PHE A 333 -7.60 -8.47 -7.93
C PHE A 333 -6.25 -8.21 -8.61
N ILE A 334 -6.26 -7.62 -9.81
CA ILE A 334 -5.01 -7.28 -10.52
C ILE A 334 -4.20 -6.24 -9.75
N LYS A 335 -4.89 -5.38 -8.99
CA LYS A 335 -4.29 -4.38 -8.12
C LYS A 335 -3.66 -4.95 -6.85
N ILE A 336 -4.08 -6.13 -6.36
CA ILE A 336 -3.51 -6.75 -5.15
C ILE A 336 -2.32 -7.67 -5.44
N ILE A 337 -2.25 -8.28 -6.63
CA ILE A 337 -1.12 -9.14 -7.03
C ILE A 337 0.24 -8.43 -6.82
N PRO A 338 0.45 -7.18 -7.26
CA PRO A 338 1.73 -6.51 -7.09
C PRO A 338 2.04 -6.14 -5.64
N VAL A 339 1.00 -5.96 -4.80
CA VAL A 339 1.15 -5.77 -3.35
C VAL A 339 1.67 -7.05 -2.71
N LEU A 340 1.09 -8.20 -3.05
CA LEU A 340 1.55 -9.50 -2.56
C LEU A 340 2.98 -9.79 -2.99
N PHE A 341 3.32 -9.50 -4.25
CA PHE A 341 4.69 -9.61 -4.74
C PHE A 341 5.66 -8.68 -4.00
N SER A 342 5.27 -7.44 -3.74
CA SER A 342 6.11 -6.48 -3.00
C SER A 342 6.30 -6.91 -1.54
N PHE A 343 5.27 -7.51 -0.93
CA PHE A 343 5.35 -8.06 0.41
C PHE A 343 6.31 -9.25 0.47
N THR A 344 6.19 -10.22 -0.44
CA THR A 344 7.10 -11.38 -0.49
C THR A 344 8.54 -10.96 -0.78
N PHE A 345 8.73 -9.98 -1.67
CA PHE A 345 10.04 -9.38 -1.92
C PHE A 345 10.64 -8.74 -0.66
N GLY A 346 9.85 -7.99 0.12
CA GLY A 346 10.31 -7.41 1.39
C GLY A 346 10.72 -8.46 2.43
N ILE A 347 9.95 -9.55 2.54
CA ILE A 347 10.29 -10.68 3.42
C ILE A 347 11.58 -11.36 2.94
N MET A 348 11.73 -11.58 1.63
CA MET A 348 12.93 -12.16 1.05
C MET A 348 14.16 -11.26 1.29
N MET A 349 14.03 -9.94 1.12
CA MET A 349 15.09 -8.98 1.39
C MET A 349 15.51 -9.03 2.86
N LEU A 350 14.57 -9.07 3.79
CA LEU A 350 14.87 -9.16 5.22
C LEU A 350 15.52 -10.51 5.60
N ALA A 351 15.01 -11.61 5.05
CA ALA A 351 15.60 -12.94 5.23
C ALA A 351 17.01 -13.01 4.66
N TRP A 352 17.25 -12.37 3.51
CA TRP A 352 18.57 -12.26 2.91
C TRP A 352 19.53 -11.53 3.85
N ILE A 353 19.18 -10.32 4.33
CA ILE A 353 20.01 -9.53 5.25
C ILE A 353 20.33 -10.32 6.52
N ARG A 354 19.32 -11.00 7.10
CA ARG A 354 19.48 -11.76 8.35
C ARG A 354 20.32 -13.03 8.19
N ASN A 355 20.23 -13.70 7.04
CA ASN A 355 20.95 -14.94 6.75
C ASN A 355 22.27 -14.73 6.01
N MET A 356 22.68 -13.47 5.77
CA MET A 356 23.96 -13.15 5.13
C MET A 356 25.22 -13.12 6.03
N PRO A 357 25.27 -13.47 7.34
CA PRO A 357 26.51 -13.31 8.07
C PRO A 357 27.55 -14.28 7.51
N ALA A 358 28.71 -13.74 7.15
CA ALA A 358 29.89 -14.55 6.87
C ALA A 358 30.14 -15.46 8.09
N GLU A 359 30.42 -16.75 7.86
CA GLU A 359 30.71 -17.78 8.89
C GLU A 359 31.60 -17.27 10.05
N ARG A 360 32.50 -16.32 9.76
CA ARG A 360 33.39 -15.64 10.74
C ARG A 360 32.66 -14.81 11.82
N PHE A 361 31.38 -14.51 11.66
CA PHE A 361 30.61 -13.63 12.57
C PHE A 361 29.33 -14.27 13.10
N LYS A 362 29.09 -15.56 12.81
CA LYS A 362 27.89 -16.30 13.23
C LYS A 362 27.74 -16.35 14.75
N SER A 363 28.84 -16.54 15.49
CA SER A 363 28.89 -16.49 16.96
C SER A 363 28.55 -15.12 17.56
N ARG A 364 28.74 -14.04 16.80
CA ARG A 364 28.39 -12.67 17.22
C ARG A 364 26.91 -12.33 17.01
N MET A 365 26.19 -13.11 16.21
CA MET A 365 24.75 -12.94 15.98
C MET A 365 23.89 -13.65 17.03
N GLU A 366 24.45 -14.56 17.84
CA GLU A 366 23.71 -15.27 18.91
C GLU A 366 23.16 -14.30 19.97
N ILE A 367 23.86 -13.20 20.23
CA ILE A 367 23.46 -12.12 21.16
C ILE A 367 22.17 -11.41 20.68
N ILE A 368 21.89 -11.41 19.38
CA ILE A 368 20.72 -10.73 18.78
C ILE A 368 19.40 -11.47 19.11
N HIS A 369 19.47 -12.70 19.63
CA HIS A 369 18.27 -13.48 19.92
C HIS A 369 17.59 -13.12 21.25
N GLU A 370 18.20 -12.27 22.07
CA GLU A 370 17.61 -11.86 23.35
C GLU A 370 16.50 -10.80 23.16
N LEU A 371 15.38 -11.01 23.84
CA LEU A 371 14.25 -10.09 23.81
C LEU A 371 14.54 -8.91 24.75
N SER A 372 14.86 -7.74 24.18
CA SER A 372 15.01 -6.50 24.96
C SER A 372 13.63 -6.02 25.45
N ALA A 373 13.59 -5.36 26.61
CA ALA A 373 12.37 -4.74 27.15
C ALA A 373 11.75 -3.73 26.16
N GLY A 374 12.57 -3.05 25.35
CA GLY A 374 12.10 -2.13 24.31
C GLY A 374 11.33 -2.81 23.17
N GLN A 375 11.52 -4.12 22.97
CA GLN A 375 10.82 -4.90 21.94
C GLN A 375 9.41 -5.33 22.37
N ILE A 376 9.09 -5.25 23.66
CA ILE A 376 7.77 -5.62 24.20
C ILE A 376 6.73 -4.58 23.77
N LEU A 377 7.11 -3.31 23.70
CA LEU A 377 6.21 -2.21 23.38
C LEU A 377 5.55 -2.39 21.99
N PRO A 378 6.28 -2.61 20.87
CA PRO A 378 5.66 -2.90 19.58
C PRO A 378 4.69 -4.10 19.58
N ILE A 379 4.99 -5.13 20.37
CA ILE A 379 4.16 -6.33 20.53
C ILE A 379 2.87 -6.02 21.31
N LEU A 380 2.95 -5.20 22.36
CA LEU A 380 1.77 -4.81 23.13
C LEU A 380 0.87 -3.85 22.35
N ILE A 381 1.44 -2.92 21.58
CA ILE A 381 0.64 -1.96 20.80
C ILE A 381 -0.18 -2.69 19.71
N LEU A 382 0.24 -3.87 19.23
CA LEU A 382 -0.59 -4.73 18.35
C LEU A 382 -1.96 -5.13 18.93
N VAL A 383 -2.16 -5.00 20.24
CA VAL A 383 -3.47 -5.25 20.87
C VAL A 383 -4.45 -4.11 20.59
N LEU A 384 -3.98 -2.87 20.39
CA LEU A 384 -4.85 -1.69 20.23
C LEU A 384 -5.79 -1.80 19.03
N PRO A 385 -5.34 -2.19 17.82
CA PRO A 385 -6.25 -2.36 16.69
C PRO A 385 -7.31 -3.44 16.93
N VAL A 386 -6.98 -4.48 17.70
CA VAL A 386 -7.94 -5.54 18.05
C VAL A 386 -9.03 -4.99 18.99
N LEU A 387 -8.65 -4.16 19.95
CA LEU A 387 -9.60 -3.50 20.85
C LEU A 387 -10.50 -2.53 20.10
N THR A 388 -9.96 -1.71 19.19
CA THR A 388 -10.78 -0.78 18.40
C THR A 388 -11.78 -1.52 17.50
N ALA A 389 -11.37 -2.66 16.91
CA ALA A 389 -12.28 -3.50 16.14
C ALA A 389 -13.36 -4.15 17.03
N ALA A 390 -13.00 -4.58 18.24
CA ALA A 390 -13.95 -5.14 19.20
C ALA A 390 -14.97 -4.09 19.68
N GLU A 391 -14.55 -2.84 19.87
CA GLU A 391 -15.42 -1.71 20.20
C GLU A 391 -16.39 -1.39 19.06
N ALA A 392 -15.90 -1.28 17.83
CA ALA A 392 -16.75 -1.06 16.65
C ALA A 392 -17.79 -2.19 16.48
N TRP A 393 -17.40 -3.44 16.74
CA TRP A 393 -18.35 -4.56 16.74
C TRP A 393 -19.32 -4.52 17.95
N GLY A 394 -18.87 -4.04 19.10
CA GLY A 394 -19.68 -3.89 20.30
C GLY A 394 -20.78 -2.83 20.16
N GLU A 395 -20.46 -1.66 19.60
CA GLU A 395 -21.41 -0.56 19.37
C GLU A 395 -22.50 -0.93 18.38
N THR A 396 -22.14 -1.62 17.31
CA THR A 396 -23.10 -2.09 16.29
C THR A 396 -24.06 -3.16 16.80
N ARG A 397 -23.71 -3.93 17.86
CA ARG A 397 -24.64 -4.86 18.53
C ARG A 397 -25.71 -4.15 19.36
N LYS A 398 -25.39 -2.97 19.92
CA LYS A 398 -26.32 -2.19 20.76
C LYS A 398 -27.44 -1.53 19.95
N MET A 399 -27.25 -1.34 18.64
CA MET A 399 -28.25 -0.74 17.73
C MET A 399 -29.29 -1.73 17.18
N LYS A 400 -29.33 -2.99 17.62
CA LYS A 400 -30.45 -3.88 17.24
C LYS A 400 -31.74 -3.36 17.90
N PRO A 401 -32.78 -2.98 17.14
CA PRO A 401 -34.07 -2.63 17.73
C PRO A 401 -34.61 -3.84 18.48
N SER A 402 -35.05 -3.61 19.72
CA SER A 402 -35.74 -4.61 20.52
C SER A 402 -37.04 -5.01 19.80
N PRO A 403 -37.44 -6.29 19.79
CA PRO A 403 -38.70 -6.73 19.16
C PRO A 403 -39.96 -6.05 19.70
N LYS A 404 -39.86 -5.27 20.79
CA LYS A 404 -40.98 -4.61 21.46
C LYS A 404 -41.45 -3.31 20.80
N ASP A 405 -40.73 -2.76 19.83
CA ASP A 405 -41.11 -1.48 19.19
C ASP A 405 -41.99 -1.64 17.94
N LYS A 406 -42.42 -2.87 17.61
CA LYS A 406 -43.28 -3.15 16.44
C LYS A 406 -44.78 -3.13 16.72
N GLU A 407 -45.21 -2.89 17.96
CA GLU A 407 -46.62 -3.07 18.36
C GLU A 407 -47.42 -1.79 18.58
N THR A 408 -46.92 -0.63 18.14
CA THR A 408 -47.67 0.64 18.22
C THR A 408 -47.70 1.38 16.89
N GLN A 409 -48.33 0.79 15.87
CA GLN A 409 -49.00 1.57 14.84
C GLN A 409 -50.51 1.25 14.90
N PRO A 410 -51.38 2.24 15.19
CA PRO A 410 -52.81 2.02 15.10
C PRO A 410 -53.22 2.00 13.63
N ASN A 411 -53.89 0.91 13.24
CA ASN A 411 -54.59 0.76 11.97
C ASN A 411 -55.64 1.87 11.81
N SER A 412 -55.59 2.62 10.72
CA SER A 412 -56.75 3.38 10.23
C SER A 412 -56.94 3.10 8.74
N SER A 413 -57.79 2.11 8.46
CA SER A 413 -58.38 1.85 7.16
C SER A 413 -59.89 2.03 7.27
N THR A 414 -60.41 3.14 6.74
CA THR A 414 -61.81 3.36 6.30
C THR A 414 -61.81 4.70 5.55
N CYS A 415 -61.82 4.72 4.21
CA CYS A 415 -62.98 4.61 3.31
C CYS A 415 -63.90 5.85 3.38
N GLU A 416 -63.81 6.72 2.37
CA GLU A 416 -65.01 7.27 1.70
C GLU A 416 -64.63 8.05 0.42
N THR A 417 -65.06 7.50 -0.70
CA THR A 417 -65.29 8.18 -1.98
C THR A 417 -66.51 9.09 -1.86
N ALA A 418 -66.37 10.38 -2.16
CA ALA A 418 -67.50 11.25 -2.48
C ALA A 418 -67.13 12.24 -3.60
N GLN A 419 -67.77 12.00 -4.74
CA GLN A 419 -68.07 12.93 -5.83
C GLN A 419 -68.68 14.23 -5.28
N VAL A 420 -68.22 15.39 -5.74
CA VAL A 420 -69.07 16.60 -5.82
C VAL A 420 -68.76 17.34 -7.13
N ASP A 421 -69.82 17.42 -7.93
CA ASP A 421 -70.01 18.19 -9.15
C ASP A 421 -70.04 19.70 -8.86
N GLY A 422 -69.76 20.53 -9.86
CA GLY A 422 -69.61 21.98 -9.69
C GLY A 422 -70.92 22.77 -9.53
N THR A 423 -70.80 24.03 -9.12
CA THR A 423 -71.52 25.21 -9.63
C THR A 423 -71.05 26.51 -8.96
N GLU A 424 -70.85 27.54 -9.81
CA GLU A 424 -71.26 28.95 -9.70
C GLU A 424 -71.05 29.78 -8.42
N GLY A 425 -70.56 31.02 -8.64
CA GLY A 425 -71.27 32.20 -8.15
C GLY A 425 -70.55 33.12 -7.17
N GLU A 426 -70.14 34.29 -7.68
CA GLU A 426 -70.22 35.63 -7.05
C GLU A 426 -69.57 35.88 -5.67
N ALA A 427 -68.45 36.62 -5.66
CA ALA A 427 -68.41 38.07 -5.38
C ALA A 427 -66.97 38.60 -5.47
#